data_AF-A0A814F329-F1
#
_entry.id   AF-A0A814F329-F1
#
_cell.length_a   1.000
_cell.length_b   1.000
_cell.length_c   1.000
_cell.angle_alpha   90.00
_cell.angle_beta   90.00
_cell.angle_gamma   90.00
#
_symmetry.space_group_name_H-M   'P 1'
#
loop_
_entity.id
_entity.type
_entity.pdbx_description
1 polymer ?
#
loop_
_entity_poly.entity_id
_entity_poly.type
_entity_poly.pdbx_seq_one_letter_code
_entity_poly.pdbx_strand_id
1 'polypeptide(L)'
;MAEQHTTGFGKYMSFITNRLLENTVWTFVELGIADIFAAVDKPQTAEELAKKQGWNSEYLYRLLRTVTDADIVREIKSDQTVEPEKTNRFELTEHGRLLTSDHPSKIRYLLCWDGPNKGAKERTQWQYEYLLKQGGFQLKQLHYTETPIAIIEVFPN
;
A
#
# COMPACT_ATOMS: atom_id res chain seq x y z
N MET A 1 35.25 6.17 -8.86
CA MET A 1 33.83 6.24 -8.48
C MET A 1 33.80 6.58 -7.00
N ALA A 2 33.32 7.77 -6.65
CA ALA A 2 33.31 8.21 -5.25
C ALA A 2 32.16 7.52 -4.50
N GLU A 3 32.47 6.82 -3.42
CA GLU A 3 31.47 6.27 -2.50
C GLU A 3 30.62 7.41 -1.94
N GLN A 4 29.34 7.43 -2.30
CA GLN A 4 28.37 8.29 -1.64
C GLN A 4 28.12 7.75 -0.23
N HIS A 5 28.88 8.25 0.76
CA HIS A 5 28.58 7.99 2.16
C HIS A 5 27.21 8.60 2.49
N THR A 6 26.19 7.75 2.63
CA THR A 6 24.88 8.17 3.10
C THR A 6 25.01 8.71 4.51
N THR A 7 24.55 9.94 4.76
CA THR A 7 24.51 10.49 6.12
C THR A 7 23.59 9.65 7.01
N GLY A 8 23.75 9.73 8.33
CA GLY A 8 22.83 9.07 9.27
C GLY A 8 21.36 9.44 8.98
N PHE A 9 21.10 10.72 8.67
CA PHE A 9 19.78 11.19 8.25
C PHE A 9 19.29 10.50 6.97
N GLY A 10 20.11 10.44 5.91
CA GLY A 10 19.74 9.78 4.66
C GLY A 10 19.43 8.29 4.84
N LYS A 11 20.17 7.61 5.72
CA LYS A 11 19.94 6.20 6.05
C LYS A 11 18.61 5.99 6.78
N TYR A 12 18.29 6.80 7.79
CA TYR A 12 17.02 6.63 8.50
C TYR A 12 15.82 7.06 7.66
N MET A 13 15.98 8.11 6.83
CA MET A 13 14.96 8.50 5.87
C MET A 13 14.66 7.38 4.87
N SER A 14 15.68 6.66 4.39
CA SER A 14 15.45 5.55 3.45
C SER A 14 14.61 4.43 4.07
N PHE A 15 14.76 4.13 5.36
CA PHE A 15 13.91 3.15 6.05
C PHE A 15 12.45 3.61 6.08
N ILE A 16 12.22 4.89 6.39
CA ILE A 16 10.87 5.46 6.43
C ILE A 16 10.24 5.43 5.04
N THR A 17 10.95 5.90 4.02
CA THR A 17 10.43 5.95 2.64
C THR A 17 10.22 4.56 2.06
N ASN A 18 11.10 3.59 2.34
CA ASN A 18 10.94 2.22 1.88
C ASN A 18 9.69 1.57 2.47
N ARG A 19 9.44 1.76 3.77
CA ARG A 19 8.20 1.28 4.41
C ARG A 19 6.94 1.91 3.81
N LEU A 20 6.98 3.21 3.52
CA LEU A 20 5.86 3.91 2.87
C LEU A 20 5.63 3.40 1.45
N LEU A 21 6.70 3.17 0.69
CA LEU A 21 6.61 2.61 -0.65
C LEU A 21 6.02 1.21 -0.62
N GLU A 22 6.51 0.33 0.26
CA GLU A 22 5.99 -1.02 0.45
C GLU A 22 4.47 -1.03 0.71
N ASN A 23 4.00 -0.22 1.68
CA ASN A 23 2.57 -0.08 1.97
C ASN A 23 1.76 0.42 0.77
N THR A 24 2.34 1.34 -0.01
CA THR A 24 1.69 1.91 -1.19
C THR A 24 1.57 0.87 -2.30
N VAL A 25 2.65 0.12 -2.57
CA VAL A 25 2.67 -0.97 -3.55
C VAL A 25 1.70 -2.08 -3.14
N TRP A 26 1.69 -2.44 -1.86
CA TRP A 26 0.72 -3.41 -1.34
C TRP A 26 -0.71 -2.93 -1.55
N THR A 27 -1.02 -1.67 -1.21
CA THR A 27 -2.36 -1.10 -1.39
C THR A 27 -2.78 -1.08 -2.86
N PHE A 28 -1.86 -0.73 -3.77
CA PHE A 28 -2.10 -0.74 -5.21
C PHE A 28 -2.48 -2.14 -5.73
N VAL A 29 -1.78 -3.15 -5.23
CA VAL A 29 -2.01 -4.56 -5.56
C VAL A 29 -3.30 -5.10 -4.94
N GLU A 30 -3.55 -4.81 -3.66
CA GLU A 30 -4.72 -5.26 -2.90
C GLU A 30 -6.01 -4.70 -3.52
N LEU A 31 -6.01 -3.43 -3.91
CA LEU A 31 -7.13 -2.78 -4.59
C LEU A 31 -7.30 -3.25 -6.05
N GLY A 32 -6.39 -4.07 -6.58
CA GLY A 32 -6.46 -4.60 -7.94
C GLY A 32 -6.28 -3.53 -9.02
N ILE A 33 -5.59 -2.42 -8.72
CA ILE A 33 -5.45 -1.29 -9.62
C ILE A 33 -4.71 -1.68 -10.91
N ALA A 34 -3.73 -2.58 -10.81
CA ALA A 34 -3.01 -3.13 -11.95
C ALA A 34 -3.96 -3.76 -12.99
N ASP A 35 -4.94 -4.56 -12.55
CA ASP A 35 -5.91 -5.20 -13.45
C ASP A 35 -6.84 -4.16 -14.09
N ILE A 36 -7.21 -3.12 -13.33
CA ILE A 36 -8.07 -2.05 -13.84
C ILE A 36 -7.39 -1.31 -14.99
N PHE A 37 -6.10 -0.95 -14.83
CA PHE A 37 -5.33 -0.38 -15.92
C PHE A 37 -5.09 -1.38 -17.06
N ALA A 38 -4.88 -2.66 -16.73
CA ALA A 38 -4.68 -3.69 -17.73
C ALA A 38 -5.86 -3.89 -18.68
N ALA A 39 -7.07 -3.63 -18.20
CA ALA A 39 -8.32 -3.81 -18.92
C ALA A 39 -8.73 -2.61 -19.80
N VAL A 40 -7.97 -1.51 -19.78
CA VAL A 40 -8.26 -0.29 -20.55
C VAL A 40 -7.11 0.05 -21.50
N ASP A 41 -7.44 0.46 -22.72
CA ASP A 41 -6.45 0.79 -23.75
C ASP A 41 -5.93 2.24 -23.66
N LYS A 42 -6.45 3.04 -22.72
CA LYS A 42 -6.13 4.46 -22.61
C LYS A 42 -5.72 4.86 -21.19
N PRO A 43 -4.81 5.83 -21.03
CA PRO A 43 -4.49 6.41 -19.74
C PRO A 43 -5.72 6.94 -19.00
N GLN A 44 -5.80 6.70 -17.68
CA GLN A 44 -6.94 7.08 -16.83
C GLN A 44 -6.54 8.11 -15.79
N THR A 45 -7.45 9.01 -15.42
CA THR A 45 -7.24 9.93 -14.29
C THR A 45 -7.56 9.24 -12.97
N ALA A 46 -7.05 9.79 -11.86
CA ALA A 46 -7.42 9.28 -10.53
C ALA A 46 -8.93 9.45 -10.27
N GLU A 47 -9.53 10.56 -10.72
CA GLU A 47 -10.98 10.77 -10.61
C GLU A 47 -11.81 9.74 -11.39
N GLU A 48 -11.41 9.42 -12.63
CA GLU A 48 -12.08 8.41 -13.48
C GLU A 48 -12.07 7.03 -12.78
N LEU A 49 -10.91 6.63 -12.25
CA LEU A 49 -10.74 5.36 -11.53
C LEU A 49 -11.53 5.34 -10.21
N ALA A 50 -11.40 6.39 -9.42
CA ALA A 50 -12.02 6.50 -8.10
C ALA A 50 -13.55 6.48 -8.20
N LYS A 51 -14.13 7.20 -9.16
CA LYS A 51 -15.58 7.24 -9.38
C LYS A 51 -16.17 5.87 -9.71
N LYS A 52 -15.46 5.05 -10.48
CA LYS A 52 -15.91 3.70 -10.86
C LYS A 52 -15.99 2.75 -9.65
N GLN A 53 -15.11 2.93 -8.67
CA GLN A 53 -14.97 2.03 -7.53
C GLN A 53 -15.50 2.61 -6.21
N GLY A 54 -15.96 3.86 -6.20
CA GLY A 54 -16.38 4.56 -4.99
C GLY A 54 -15.22 4.93 -4.05
N TRP A 55 -14.01 5.13 -4.59
CA TRP A 55 -12.83 5.53 -3.82
C TRP A 55 -12.71 7.05 -3.71
N ASN A 56 -11.85 7.52 -2.80
CA ASN A 56 -11.46 8.92 -2.73
C ASN A 56 -10.37 9.23 -3.78
N SER A 57 -10.65 10.17 -4.68
CA SER A 57 -9.76 10.51 -5.81
C SER A 57 -8.44 11.15 -5.37
N GLU A 58 -8.44 11.97 -4.32
CA GLU A 58 -7.24 12.65 -3.81
C GLU A 58 -6.27 11.63 -3.20
N TYR A 59 -6.76 10.71 -2.38
CA TYR A 59 -5.94 9.64 -1.82
C TYR A 59 -5.46 8.66 -2.88
N LEU A 60 -6.30 8.34 -3.87
CA LEU A 60 -5.88 7.53 -5.00
C LEU A 60 -4.77 8.21 -5.82
N TYR A 61 -4.89 9.51 -6.09
CA TYR A 61 -3.86 10.27 -6.79
C TYR A 61 -2.53 10.25 -6.04
N ARG A 62 -2.55 10.45 -4.71
CA ARG A 62 -1.34 10.37 -3.88
C ARG A 62 -0.68 9.00 -3.95
N LEU A 63 -1.48 7.93 -3.90
CA LEU A 63 -1.02 6.56 -4.06
C LEU A 63 -0.37 6.34 -5.44
N LEU A 64 -1.05 6.75 -6.52
CA LEU A 64 -0.56 6.63 -7.90
C LEU A 64 0.74 7.41 -8.10
N ARG A 65 0.86 8.60 -7.51
CA ARG A 65 2.07 9.41 -7.55
C ARG A 65 3.24 8.69 -6.88
N THR A 66 3.03 8.11 -5.69
CA THR A 66 4.10 7.37 -4.99
C THR A 66 4.55 6.14 -5.76
N VAL A 67 3.64 5.39 -6.41
CA VAL A 67 4.05 4.24 -7.25
C VAL A 67 4.61 4.66 -8.62
N THR A 68 4.42 5.91 -9.03
CA THR A 68 5.12 6.48 -10.20
C THR A 68 6.62 6.56 -9.97
N ASP A 69 7.06 6.96 -8.76
CA ASP A 69 8.47 7.02 -8.41
C ASP A 69 9.16 5.64 -8.41
N ALA A 70 8.38 4.56 -8.32
CA ALA A 70 8.82 3.17 -8.41
C ALA A 70 8.66 2.57 -9.82
N ASP A 71 8.34 3.40 -10.83
CA ASP A 71 8.12 2.99 -12.22
C ASP A 71 7.04 1.91 -12.41
N ILE A 72 6.03 1.85 -11.52
CA ILE A 72 4.89 0.91 -11.64
C ILE A 72 3.81 1.48 -12.56
N VAL A 73 3.59 2.79 -12.49
CA VAL A 73 2.73 3.55 -13.40
C VAL A 73 3.49 4.76 -13.92
N ARG A 74 3.09 5.26 -15.07
CA ARG A 74 3.63 6.50 -15.65
C ARG A 74 2.61 7.62 -15.49
N GLU A 75 3.02 8.76 -14.96
CA GLU A 75 2.21 9.98 -14.91
C GLU A 75 2.40 10.81 -16.19
N ILE A 76 1.30 11.05 -16.91
CA ILE A 76 1.20 11.95 -18.05
C ILE A 76 0.57 13.24 -17.54
N LYS A 77 1.40 14.25 -17.32
CA LYS A 77 0.97 15.55 -16.79
C LYS A 77 0.20 16.33 -17.86
N SER A 78 -0.97 16.83 -17.49
CA SER A 78 -1.63 17.87 -18.26
C SER A 78 -1.04 19.23 -17.92
N ASP A 79 -1.41 20.27 -18.67
CA ASP A 79 -0.95 21.64 -18.41
C ASP A 79 -1.26 22.06 -16.95
N GLN A 80 -0.29 22.67 -16.28
CA GLN A 80 -0.10 22.63 -14.81
C GLN A 80 -1.08 23.46 -13.96
N THR A 81 -2.24 23.85 -14.49
CA THR A 81 -3.12 24.86 -13.87
C THR A 81 -4.43 24.33 -13.29
N VAL A 82 -4.72 23.04 -13.42
CA VAL A 82 -6.00 22.44 -13.00
C VAL A 82 -5.75 21.21 -12.14
N GLU A 83 -6.53 21.07 -11.07
CA GLU A 83 -6.60 19.95 -10.11
C GLU A 83 -6.01 18.64 -10.66
N PRO A 84 -4.79 18.25 -10.25
CA PRO A 84 -4.01 17.23 -10.94
C PRO A 84 -4.66 15.85 -10.88
N GLU A 85 -5.42 15.52 -9.83
CA GLU A 85 -6.18 14.28 -9.70
C GLU A 85 -7.28 14.12 -10.77
N LYS A 86 -7.74 15.23 -11.35
CA LYS A 86 -8.75 15.27 -12.41
C LYS A 86 -8.15 15.30 -13.82
N THR A 87 -6.89 15.73 -13.94
CA THR A 87 -6.30 16.11 -15.22
C THR A 87 -5.08 15.27 -15.59
N ASN A 88 -4.22 14.94 -14.64
CA ASN A 88 -3.10 14.02 -14.85
C ASN A 88 -3.64 12.62 -15.12
N ARG A 89 -3.09 12.01 -16.17
CA ARG A 89 -3.45 10.66 -16.57
C ARG A 89 -2.34 9.69 -16.21
N PHE A 90 -2.73 8.47 -15.89
CA PHE A 90 -1.82 7.41 -15.51
C PHE A 90 -2.01 6.22 -16.44
N GLU A 91 -0.90 5.56 -16.74
CA GLU A 91 -0.89 4.29 -17.47
C GLU A 91 0.05 3.30 -16.80
N LEU A 92 -0.20 2.01 -17.01
CA LEU A 92 0.62 0.94 -16.45
C LEU A 92 1.93 0.83 -17.23
N THR A 93 3.06 0.70 -16.53
CA THR A 93 4.35 0.42 -17.15
C THR A 93 4.54 -1.08 -17.37
N GLU A 94 5.68 -1.47 -17.95
CA GLU A 94 6.11 -2.87 -18.02
C GLU A 94 6.33 -3.48 -16.61
N HIS A 95 6.91 -2.73 -15.67
CA HIS A 95 7.06 -3.19 -14.28
C HIS A 95 5.70 -3.33 -13.58
N GLY A 96 4.76 -2.41 -13.83
CA GLY A 96 3.41 -2.50 -13.30
C GLY A 96 2.62 -3.71 -13.83
N ARG A 97 2.90 -4.16 -15.06
CA ARG A 97 2.29 -5.39 -15.63
C ARG A 97 2.65 -6.64 -14.82
N LEU A 98 3.79 -6.68 -14.15
CA LEU A 98 4.17 -7.79 -13.26
C LEU A 98 3.20 -7.97 -12.07
N LEU A 99 2.42 -6.93 -11.77
CA LEU A 99 1.48 -6.88 -10.65
C LEU A 99 0.04 -7.24 -11.03
N THR A 100 -0.24 -7.56 -12.30
CA THR A 100 -1.58 -8.04 -12.68
C THR A 100 -1.82 -9.46 -12.16
N SER A 101 -3.08 -9.80 -11.95
CA SER A 101 -3.50 -11.13 -11.45
C SER A 101 -3.13 -12.28 -12.40
N ASP A 102 -3.12 -12.00 -13.69
CA ASP A 102 -2.88 -12.96 -14.76
C ASP A 102 -1.40 -13.12 -15.12
N HIS A 103 -0.51 -12.25 -14.62
CA HIS A 103 0.91 -12.28 -15.00
C HIS A 103 1.59 -13.62 -14.62
N PRO A 104 2.38 -14.25 -15.51
CA PRO A 104 3.03 -15.53 -15.26
C PRO A 104 4.01 -15.55 -14.10
N SER A 105 4.67 -14.42 -13.81
CA SER A 105 5.66 -14.32 -12.73
C SER A 105 5.07 -14.47 -11.33
N LYS A 106 3.74 -14.30 -11.17
CA LYS A 106 3.02 -14.35 -9.90
C LYS A 106 3.60 -13.43 -8.81
N ILE A 107 4.33 -12.36 -9.19
CA ILE A 107 4.93 -11.40 -8.22
C ILE A 107 3.86 -10.76 -7.34
N ARG A 108 2.70 -10.43 -7.92
CA ARG A 108 1.53 -9.96 -7.17
C ARG A 108 1.22 -10.82 -5.95
N TYR A 109 1.30 -12.15 -6.11
CA TYR A 109 0.99 -13.09 -5.04
C TYR A 109 2.00 -13.03 -3.91
N LEU A 110 3.29 -12.80 -4.20
CA LEU A 110 4.31 -12.63 -3.16
C LEU A 110 4.05 -11.37 -2.32
N LEU A 111 3.65 -10.27 -2.96
CA LEU A 111 3.27 -9.03 -2.28
C LEU A 111 1.97 -9.19 -1.46
N CYS A 112 0.98 -9.93 -1.97
CA CYS A 112 -0.25 -10.23 -1.24
C CYS A 112 -0.09 -11.32 -0.17
N TRP A 113 0.91 -12.20 -0.25
CA TRP A 113 1.12 -13.25 0.74
C TRP A 113 1.61 -12.65 2.04
N ASP A 114 2.69 -11.86 1.95
CA ASP A 114 3.43 -11.30 3.09
C ASP A 114 3.15 -9.81 3.29
N GLY A 115 2.07 -9.32 2.68
CA GLY A 115 1.73 -7.91 2.74
C GLY A 115 1.57 -7.42 4.18
N PRO A 116 2.08 -6.23 4.53
CA PRO A 116 2.19 -5.76 5.92
C PRO A 116 0.86 -5.68 6.66
N ASN A 117 -0.27 -5.67 5.92
CA ASN A 117 -1.61 -5.53 6.48
C ASN A 117 -2.55 -6.68 6.11
N LYS A 118 -2.07 -7.79 5.51
CA LYS A 118 -2.96 -8.88 5.09
C LYS A 118 -3.68 -9.50 6.30
N GLY A 119 -5.00 -9.31 6.38
CA GLY A 119 -5.80 -9.79 7.51
C GLY A 119 -5.54 -9.05 8.83
N ALA A 120 -4.76 -7.97 8.80
CA ALA A 120 -4.61 -7.08 9.95
C ALA A 120 -5.96 -6.45 10.27
N LYS A 121 -6.31 -6.46 11.55
CA LYS A 121 -7.57 -5.92 12.02
C LYS A 121 -7.34 -5.26 13.36
N GLU A 122 -7.69 -3.98 13.41
CA GLU A 122 -7.83 -3.26 14.67
C GLU A 122 -8.88 -3.97 15.53
N ARG A 123 -8.50 -4.29 16.76
CA ARG A 123 -9.31 -5.09 17.66
C ARG A 123 -9.47 -4.37 18.99
N THR A 124 -10.67 -4.47 19.54
CA THR A 124 -10.94 -4.03 20.90
C THR A 124 -10.38 -5.03 21.91
N GLN A 125 -10.24 -4.60 23.16
CA GLN A 125 -9.78 -5.48 24.24
C GLN A 125 -10.61 -6.77 24.34
N TRP A 126 -11.94 -6.66 24.30
CA TRP A 126 -12.82 -7.83 24.34
C TRP A 126 -12.59 -8.79 23.16
N GLN A 127 -12.33 -8.27 21.96
CA GLN A 127 -12.02 -9.10 20.79
C GLN A 127 -10.69 -9.85 20.97
N TYR A 128 -9.69 -9.22 21.60
CA TYR A 128 -8.45 -9.89 21.97
C TYR A 128 -8.68 -10.97 23.03
N GLU A 129 -9.39 -10.66 24.12
CA GLU A 129 -9.73 -11.63 25.18
C GLU A 129 -10.43 -12.87 24.63
N TYR A 130 -11.41 -12.67 23.75
CA TYR A 130 -12.13 -13.76 23.10
C TYR A 130 -11.20 -14.69 22.32
N LEU A 131 -10.33 -14.13 21.48
CA LEU A 131 -9.40 -14.89 20.64
C LEU A 131 -8.31 -15.60 21.46
N LEU A 132 -7.73 -14.90 22.45
CA LEU A 132 -6.73 -15.46 23.34
C LEU A 132 -7.29 -16.66 24.11
N LYS A 133 -8.53 -16.56 24.57
CA LYS A 133 -9.21 -17.67 25.25
C LYS A 133 -9.37 -18.90 24.35
N GLN A 134 -9.65 -18.72 23.05
CA GLN A 134 -9.68 -19.86 22.11
C GLN A 134 -8.31 -20.52 21.94
N GLY A 135 -7.23 -19.75 22.09
CA GLY A 135 -5.85 -20.22 22.01
C GLY A 135 -5.26 -20.76 23.33
N GLY A 136 -6.03 -20.82 24.41
CA GLY A 136 -5.53 -21.27 25.71
C GLY A 136 -4.71 -20.21 26.45
N PHE A 137 -4.95 -18.93 26.19
CA PHE A 137 -4.30 -17.82 26.89
C PHE A 137 -5.34 -16.94 27.61
N GLN A 138 -4.92 -16.29 28.69
CA GLN A 138 -5.65 -15.24 29.37
C GLN A 138 -4.95 -13.90 29.16
N LEU A 139 -5.71 -12.87 28.80
CA LEU A 139 -5.19 -11.51 28.69
C LEU A 139 -4.79 -10.99 30.07
N LYS A 140 -3.54 -10.54 30.20
CA LYS A 140 -3.06 -9.83 31.39
C LYS A 140 -3.19 -8.32 31.23
N GLN A 141 -2.63 -7.81 30.14
CA GLN A 141 -2.59 -6.37 29.89
C GLN A 141 -2.52 -6.09 28.39
N LEU A 142 -3.21 -5.04 27.96
CA LEU A 142 -3.19 -4.56 26.59
C LEU A 142 -2.68 -3.14 26.58
N HIS A 143 -1.59 -2.89 25.85
CA HIS A 143 -1.01 -1.57 25.66
C HIS A 143 -1.26 -1.12 24.24
N TYR A 144 -2.17 -0.16 24.08
CA TYR A 144 -2.34 0.53 22.81
C TYR A 144 -1.19 1.52 22.62
N THR A 145 -0.67 1.59 21.40
CA THR A 145 0.29 2.63 21.02
C THR A 145 -0.40 3.66 20.14
N GLU A 146 0.27 4.80 19.90
CA GLU A 146 -0.21 5.79 18.91
C GLU A 146 -0.08 5.28 17.46
N THR A 147 0.54 4.12 17.26
CA THR A 147 0.60 3.42 15.97
C THR A 147 -0.41 2.27 15.95
N PRO A 148 -0.73 1.70 14.77
CA PRO A 148 -1.62 0.52 14.63
C PRO A 148 -1.09 -0.79 15.27
N ILE A 149 -0.08 -0.70 16.14
CA ILE A 149 0.54 -1.82 16.84
C ILE A 149 0.09 -1.78 18.30
N ALA A 150 -0.41 -2.92 18.80
CA ALA A 150 -0.69 -3.11 20.22
C ALA A 150 0.27 -4.15 20.81
N ILE A 151 0.73 -3.91 22.04
CA ILE A 151 1.52 -4.89 22.80
C ILE A 151 0.57 -5.63 23.73
N ILE A 152 0.55 -6.96 23.64
CA ILE A 152 -0.36 -7.82 24.38
C ILE A 152 0.45 -8.68 25.34
N GLU A 153 0.21 -8.51 26.64
CA GLU A 153 0.75 -9.39 27.67
C GLU A 153 -0.28 -10.47 28.00
N VAL A 154 0.15 -11.74 27.98
CA VAL A 154 -0.74 -12.90 28.18
C VAL A 154 -0.10 -13.93 29.10
N PHE A 155 -0.94 -14.72 29.78
CA PHE A 155 -0.53 -15.92 30.48
C PHE A 155 -1.11 -17.16 29.78
N PRO A 156 -0.41 -18.30 29.77
CA PRO A 156 -1.04 -19.56 29.41
C PRO A 156 -2.11 -19.91 30.47
N ASN A 157 -3.22 -20.48 30.01
CA ASN A 157 -4.23 -21.10 30.86
C ASN A 157 -3.77 -22.48 31.35
#